data_AF-A0A3B9WYS8-F1
#
_entry.id   AF-A0A3B9WYS8-F1
#
_cell.length_a   1.000
_cell.length_b   1.000
_cell.length_c   1.000
_cell.angle_alpha   90.00
_cell.angle_beta   90.00
_cell.angle_gamma   90.00
#
_symmetry.space_group_name_H-M   'P 1'
#
loop_
_entity.id
_entity.type
_entity.pdbx_description
1 polymer ?
#
loop_
_entity_poly.entity_id
_entity_poly.type
_entity_poly.pdbx_seq_one_letter_code
_entity_poly.pdbx_strand_id
1 'polypeptide(L)'
;KSLANALTGRDQLQKRLESTISELKGDPDAIVLVTDLEALHPYLRIGAIEAQLQGKFHIPTIFFYPGVRTGKTRLRFLGFYPEDGNYRSVHVGG
;
A
#
# COMPACT_ATOMS: atom_id res chain seq x y z
N LYS A 1 0.02 18.70 -15.44
CA LYS A 1 0.63 18.09 -14.23
C LYS A 1 0.67 16.58 -14.43
N SER A 2 1.81 15.91 -14.26
CA SER A 2 1.92 14.45 -14.43
C SER A 2 1.13 13.70 -13.33
N LEU A 3 0.53 12.56 -13.66
CA LEU A 3 -0.14 11.64 -12.72
C LEU A 3 0.76 11.29 -11.54
N ALA A 4 2.05 11.09 -11.79
CA ALA A 4 3.06 10.88 -10.75
C ALA A 4 3.06 12.02 -9.73
N ASN A 5 3.11 13.28 -10.16
CA ASN A 5 3.12 14.44 -9.27
C ASN A 5 1.78 14.66 -8.54
N ALA A 6 0.67 14.18 -9.10
CA ALA A 6 -0.62 14.22 -8.42
C ALA A 6 -0.70 13.18 -7.30
N LEU A 7 -0.07 12.01 -7.50
CA LEU A 7 -0.02 10.92 -6.53
C LEU A 7 1.05 11.13 -5.44
N THR A 8 2.24 11.62 -5.81
CA THR A 8 3.39 11.75 -4.90
C THR A 8 3.59 13.17 -4.38
N GLY A 9 3.15 14.20 -5.10
CA GLY A 9 3.56 15.58 -4.84
C GLY A 9 2.87 16.27 -3.65
N ARG A 10 1.98 15.60 -2.92
CA ARG A 10 1.23 16.20 -1.80
C ARG A 10 0.92 15.25 -0.63
N ASP A 11 1.43 14.01 -0.65
CA ASP A 11 1.14 12.96 0.35
C ASP A 11 -0.36 12.77 0.63
N GLN A 12 -1.23 13.06 -0.34
CA GLN A 12 -2.69 13.09 -0.11
C GLN A 12 -3.23 11.72 0.26
N LEU A 13 -2.77 10.67 -0.42
CA LEU A 13 -3.17 9.30 -0.11
C LEU A 13 -2.72 8.89 1.30
N GLN A 14 -1.48 9.21 1.65
CA GLN A 14 -0.93 8.94 2.98
C GLN A 14 -1.75 9.65 4.06
N LYS A 15 -1.99 10.96 3.90
CA LYS A 15 -2.78 11.75 4.86
C LYS A 15 -4.19 11.22 4.99
N ARG A 16 -4.80 10.75 3.90
CA ARG A 16 -6.13 10.15 3.93
C ARG A 16 -6.12 8.84 4.71
N LEU A 17 -5.17 7.94 4.45
CA LEU A 17 -5.01 6.69 5.20
C LEU A 17 -4.81 6.96 6.70
N GLU A 18 -3.91 7.88 7.03
CA GLU A 18 -3.63 8.26 8.41
C GLU A 18 -4.87 8.85 9.11
N SER A 19 -5.61 9.73 8.43
CA SER A 19 -6.86 10.29 8.96
C SER A 19 -7.89 9.20 9.23
N THR A 20 -8.11 8.30 8.26
CA THR A 20 -9.05 7.17 8.41
C THR A 20 -8.68 6.26 9.58
N ILE A 21 -7.40 5.90 9.72
CA ILE A 21 -6.93 5.07 10.84
C ILE A 21 -7.08 5.81 12.18
N SER A 22 -6.78 7.11 12.21
CA SER A 22 -6.82 7.92 13.44
C SER A 22 -8.25 8.18 13.93
N GLU A 23 -9.18 8.44 13.01
CA GLU A 23 -10.61 8.64 13.32
C GLU A 23 -11.24 7.41 13.98
N LEU A 24 -10.74 6.22 13.65
CA LEU A 24 -11.25 4.94 14.15
C LEU A 24 -10.50 4.43 15.40
N LYS A 25 -9.49 5.15 15.91
CA LYS A 25 -8.64 4.71 17.03
C LYS A 25 -9.41 4.38 18.32
N GLY A 26 -10.57 5.01 18.54
CA GLY A 26 -11.39 4.81 19.74
C GLY A 26 -12.39 3.65 19.65
N ASP A 27 -12.50 3.01 18.49
CA ASP A 27 -13.44 1.92 18.25
C ASP A 27 -12.71 0.58 18.31
N PRO A 28 -12.94 -0.25 19.34
CA PRO A 28 -12.26 -1.54 19.51
C PRO A 28 -12.67 -2.58 18.45
N ASP A 29 -13.79 -2.39 17.77
CA ASP A 29 -14.35 -3.33 16.79
C ASP A 29 -14.05 -2.89 15.34
N ALA A 30 -13.37 -1.76 15.15
CA ALA A 30 -13.06 -1.23 13.83
C ALA A 30 -11.97 -2.05 13.10
N ILE A 31 -12.19 -2.24 11.79
CA ILE A 31 -11.21 -2.78 10.86
C ILE A 31 -11.13 -1.89 9.62
N VAL A 32 -9.91 -1.64 9.14
CA VAL A 32 -9.68 -0.92 7.89
C VAL A 32 -9.26 -1.90 6.80
N LEU A 33 -9.98 -1.86 5.68
CA LEU A 33 -9.69 -2.65 4.49
C LEU A 33 -9.24 -1.71 3.37
N VAL A 34 -8.02 -1.91 2.86
CA VAL A 34 -7.44 -1.08 1.81
C VAL A 34 -7.28 -1.91 0.55
N THR A 35 -8.01 -1.57 -0.50
CA THR A 35 -8.03 -2.27 -1.79
C THR A 35 -7.35 -1.46 -2.90
N ASP A 36 -7.13 -2.09 -4.06
CA ASP A 36 -6.72 -1.46 -5.32
C ASP A 36 -5.36 -0.73 -5.27
N LEU A 37 -4.51 -1.05 -4.29
CA LEU A 37 -3.18 -0.45 -4.16
C LEU A 37 -2.26 -0.79 -5.34
N GLU A 38 -2.49 -1.91 -6.01
CA GLU A 38 -1.76 -2.32 -7.20
C GLU A 38 -1.90 -1.32 -8.36
N ALA A 39 -3.02 -0.58 -8.43
CA ALA A 39 -3.25 0.45 -9.43
C ALA A 39 -2.30 1.65 -9.29
N LEU A 40 -1.63 1.77 -8.13
CA LEU A 40 -0.66 2.83 -7.87
C LEU A 40 0.75 2.50 -8.37
N HIS A 41 0.99 1.26 -8.80
CA HIS A 41 2.26 0.87 -9.42
C HIS A 41 2.45 1.56 -10.79
N PRO A 42 3.67 1.98 -11.17
CA PRO A 42 4.91 1.98 -10.40
C PRO A 42 5.13 3.24 -9.56
N TYR A 43 4.16 4.16 -9.54
CA TYR A 43 4.29 5.50 -8.97
C TYR A 43 4.41 5.49 -7.46
N LEU A 44 3.71 4.58 -6.78
CA LEU A 44 3.79 4.38 -5.34
C LEU A 44 3.92 2.89 -5.02
N ARG A 45 4.85 2.58 -4.13
CA ARG A 45 5.13 1.21 -3.69
C ARG A 45 4.61 1.00 -2.28
N ILE A 46 4.12 -0.20 -1.99
CA ILE A 46 3.61 -0.54 -0.65
C ILE A 46 4.64 -0.28 0.46
N GLY A 47 5.92 -0.60 0.24
CA GLY A 47 6.96 -0.35 1.23
C GLY A 47 7.14 1.13 1.59
N ALA A 48 6.88 2.05 0.66
CA ALA A 48 6.90 3.49 0.95
C ALA A 48 5.72 3.90 1.83
N ILE A 49 4.53 3.35 1.55
CA ILE A 49 3.31 3.57 2.36
C ILE A 49 3.52 3.02 3.77
N GLU A 50 4.07 1.81 3.90
CA GLU A 50 4.35 1.17 5.20
C GLU A 50 5.34 1.96 6.04
N ALA A 51 6.47 2.38 5.45
CA ALA A 51 7.48 3.16 6.16
C ALA A 51 6.89 4.49 6.68
N GLN A 52 6.02 5.11 5.90
CA GLN A 52 5.34 6.35 6.26
C GLN A 52 4.27 6.20 7.34
N LEU A 53 3.62 5.03 7.43
CA LEU A 53 2.59 4.71 8.42
C LEU A 53 3.13 3.95 9.64
N GLN A 54 4.45 3.75 9.71
CA GLN A 54 5.09 3.06 10.83
C GLN A 54 4.72 3.71 12.17
N GLY A 55 4.24 2.89 13.11
CA GLY A 55 3.79 3.35 14.44
C GLY A 55 2.43 4.05 14.47
N LYS A 56 1.76 4.21 13.32
CA LYS A 56 0.44 4.88 13.23
C LYS A 56 -0.74 3.91 13.17
N PHE A 57 -0.48 2.61 12.98
CA PHE A 57 -1.51 1.59 13.04
C PHE A 57 -1.93 1.36 14.49
N HIS A 58 -3.17 1.74 14.81
CA HIS A 58 -3.76 1.56 16.14
C HIS A 58 -4.95 0.59 16.12
N ILE A 59 -5.42 0.23 14.93
CA ILE A 59 -6.50 -0.72 14.68
C ILE A 59 -6.06 -1.72 13.60
N PRO A 60 -6.65 -2.92 13.55
CA PRO A 60 -6.41 -3.88 12.48
C PRO A 60 -6.62 -3.24 11.10
N THR A 61 -5.56 -3.22 10.29
CA THR A 61 -5.58 -2.67 8.93
C THR A 61 -5.07 -3.72 7.96
N ILE A 62 -5.91 -4.12 7.02
CA ILE A 62 -5.60 -5.16 6.03
C ILE A 62 -5.42 -4.49 4.67
N PHE A 63 -4.24 -4.67 4.08
CA PHE A 63 -3.94 -4.25 2.72
C PHE A 63 -4.13 -5.42 1.76
N PHE A 64 -5.04 -5.27 0.81
CA PHE A 64 -5.16 -6.16 -0.33
C PHE A 64 -4.13 -5.74 -1.37
N TYR A 65 -3.19 -6.63 -1.64
CA TYR A 65 -2.08 -6.37 -2.54
C TYR A 65 -1.87 -7.56 -3.49
N PRO A 66 -2.85 -7.84 -4.38
CA PRO A 66 -2.88 -9.03 -5.20
C PRO A 66 -1.76 -9.01 -6.25
N GLY A 67 -1.07 -10.14 -6.40
CA GLY A 67 0.00 -10.30 -7.39
C GLY A 67 0.21 -11.76 -7.75
N VAL A 68 0.89 -12.00 -8.88
CA VAL A 68 1.26 -13.33 -9.35
C VAL A 68 2.75 -13.54 -9.08
N ARG A 69 3.09 -14.57 -8.30
CA ARG A 69 4.49 -14.93 -8.04
C ARG A 69 5.12 -15.50 -9.32
N THR A 70 6.27 -14.98 -9.69
CA THR A 70 7.09 -15.47 -10.79
C THR A 70 8.45 -15.93 -10.25
N GLY A 71 8.83 -17.18 -10.53
CA GLY A 71 10.04 -17.78 -9.96
C GLY A 71 10.03 -17.84 -8.43
N LYS A 72 11.20 -17.67 -7.79
CA LYS A 72 11.33 -17.82 -6.33
C LYS A 72 10.95 -16.55 -5.55
N THR A 73 11.18 -15.36 -6.09
CA THR A 73 11.12 -14.10 -5.30
C THR A 73 10.45 -12.93 -6.00
N ARG A 74 10.08 -13.06 -7.28
CA ARG A 74 9.52 -11.95 -8.05
C ARG A 74 8.00 -11.99 -8.05
N LEU A 75 7.40 -10.83 -8.19
CA LEU A 75 5.96 -10.68 -8.30
C LEU A 75 5.61 -9.88 -9.57
N ARG A 76 4.45 -10.18 -10.14
CA ARG A 76 3.85 -9.53 -11.31
C ARG A 76 2.45 -9.02 -10.98
N PHE A 77 2.07 -7.87 -11.54
CA PHE A 77 0.84 -7.16 -11.19
C PHE A 77 0.01 -6.82 -12.41
N LEU A 78 -1.31 -6.84 -12.22
CA LEU A 78 -2.32 -6.43 -13.20
C LEU A 78 -2.20 -7.11 -14.59
N GLY A 79 -1.42 -8.19 -14.70
CA GLY A 79 -1.19 -8.95 -15.93
C GLY A 79 -0.26 -8.30 -16.96
N PHE A 80 -0.05 -6.97 -16.90
CA PHE A 80 0.71 -6.24 -17.92
C PHE A 80 1.99 -5.56 -17.40
N TYR A 81 2.19 -5.42 -16.08
CA TYR A 81 3.46 -4.92 -15.55
C TYR A 81 4.56 -5.99 -15.63
N PRO A 82 5.83 -5.61 -15.86
CA PRO A 82 6.94 -6.55 -15.80
C PRO A 82 7.13 -7.08 -14.37
N GLU A 83 7.91 -8.16 -14.25
CA GLU A 83 8.26 -8.73 -12.95
C GLU A 83 9.10 -7.74 -12.14
N ASP A 84 8.70 -7.48 -10.90
CA ASP A 84 9.42 -6.61 -9.97
C ASP A 84 9.77 -7.39 -8.69
N GLY A 85 11.07 -7.60 -8.46
CA GLY A 85 11.57 -8.26 -7.25
C GLY A 85 11.60 -7.36 -6.02
N ASN A 86 11.48 -6.04 -6.21
CA ASN A 86 11.39 -5.05 -5.14
C ASN A 86 9.94 -4.67 -4.82
N TYR A 87 8.98 -5.24 -5.54
CA TYR A 87 7.56 -5.09 -5.24
C TYR A 87 7.14 -6.13 -4.19
N ARG A 88 7.82 -6.13 -3.06
CA ARG A 88 7.43 -6.89 -1.88
C ARG A 88 7.51 -5.97 -0.70
N SER A 89 6.52 -6.06 0.18
CA SER A 89 6.73 -5.61 1.54
C SER A 89 7.39 -6.74 2.32
N VAL A 90 8.38 -6.39 3.16
CA VAL A 90 9.01 -7.34 4.08
C VAL A 90 7.97 -7.95 5.02
N HIS A 91 6.87 -7.22 5.28
CA HIS A 91 5.81 -7.61 6.20
C HIS A 91 4.61 -8.29 5.52
N VAL A 92 4.36 -8.03 4.23
CA VAL A 92 3.18 -8.53 3.49
C VAL A 92 3.51 -9.70 2.55
N GLY A 93 4.78 -9.93 2.17
CA GLY A 93 5.12 -10.88 1.11
C GLY A 93 6.47 -11.60 1.26
N GLY A 94 6.72 -12.21 2.42
CA GLY A 94 7.92 -13.01 2.72
C GLY A 94 8.46 -13.87 1.57
#